data_AF-A0A947ULB8-F1
#
_entry.id   AF-A0A947ULB8-F1
#
_cell.length_a   1.000
_cell.length_b   1.000
_cell.length_c   1.000
_cell.angle_alpha   90.00
_cell.angle_beta   90.00
_cell.angle_gamma   90.00
#
_symmetry.space_group_name_H-M   'P 1'
#
loop_
_entity.id
_entity.type
_entity.pdbx_description
1 polymer ?
#
loop_
_entity_poly.entity_id
_entity_poly.type
_entity_poly.pdbx_seq_one_letter_code
_entity_poly.pdbx_strand_id
1 'polypeptide(L)'
;MSDTLLKNTEASGVFHLSPARHDAIETASQRIHFRFLNVAIVGPSSAPDVLRQIGSALNFPNWYGANFDALCDCLADPDWQPAKGHILLINGLTRLRRLAPEDFATLIDVFQAVVDARRKLNTPFWILIDAPARGIPTLPEA
;
A
#
# COMPACT_ATOMS: atom_id res chain seq x y z
N MET A 1 -10.60 -16.77 5.64
CA MET A 1 -11.68 -15.88 6.11
C MET A 1 -11.47 -14.47 5.52
N SER A 2 -10.26 -13.90 5.60
CA SER A 2 -9.80 -12.76 4.77
C SER A 2 -9.96 -12.91 3.24
N ASP A 3 -10.00 -14.14 2.71
CA ASP A 3 -10.11 -14.41 1.27
C ASP A 3 -11.40 -13.88 0.66
N THR A 4 -12.51 -13.92 1.41
CA THR A 4 -13.83 -13.47 0.93
C THR A 4 -13.83 -11.96 0.72
N LEU A 5 -13.18 -11.21 1.62
CA LEU A 5 -13.02 -9.77 1.50
C LEU A 5 -12.13 -9.40 0.32
N LEU A 6 -10.96 -10.03 0.20
CA LEU A 6 -10.00 -9.71 -0.86
C LEU A 6 -10.52 -10.07 -2.27
N LYS A 7 -11.46 -11.02 -2.37
CA LYS A 7 -12.21 -11.31 -3.60
C LYS A 7 -13.20 -10.23 -3.99
N ASN A 8 -13.67 -9.41 -3.04
CA ASN A 8 -14.52 -8.27 -3.34
C ASN A 8 -13.66 -7.09 -3.83
N THR A 9 -13.37 -7.07 -5.13
CA THR A 9 -12.49 -6.08 -5.77
C THR A 9 -12.96 -4.64 -5.58
N GLU A 10 -14.27 -4.43 -5.49
CA GLU A 10 -14.87 -3.12 -5.21
C GLU A 10 -14.53 -2.59 -3.81
N ALA A 11 -14.28 -3.50 -2.85
CA ALA A 11 -13.88 -3.15 -1.50
C ALA A 11 -12.37 -2.90 -1.35
N SER A 12 -11.58 -3.00 -2.43
CA SER A 12 -10.15 -2.64 -2.39
C SER A 12 -9.97 -1.23 -1.85
N GLY A 13 -8.95 -1.01 -1.03
CA GLY A 13 -8.88 0.15 -0.15
C GLY A 13 -7.53 0.30 0.50
N VAL A 14 -7.35 1.45 1.16
CA VAL A 14 -6.30 1.64 2.16
C VAL A 14 -6.87 1.20 3.51
N PHE A 15 -6.18 0.29 4.20
CA PHE A 15 -6.60 -0.22 5.50
C PHE A 15 -5.44 -0.26 6.49
N HIS A 16 -5.76 -0.05 7.76
CA HIS A 16 -4.84 -0.37 8.84
C HIS A 16 -4.86 -1.88 9.10
N LEU A 17 -3.67 -2.50 9.18
CA LEU A 17 -3.51 -3.91 9.49
C LEU A 17 -2.62 -4.09 10.73
N SER A 18 -3.08 -4.92 11.66
CA SER A 18 -2.29 -5.33 12.82
C SER A 18 -1.18 -6.30 12.42
N PRO A 19 0.04 -6.20 12.99
CA PRO A 19 1.16 -7.12 12.72
C PRO A 19 0.82 -8.60 12.85
N ALA A 20 -0.03 -8.96 13.81
CA ALA A 20 -0.47 -10.34 14.04
C ALA A 20 -1.24 -10.96 12.86
N ARG A 21 -1.69 -10.14 11.89
CA ARG A 21 -2.51 -10.59 10.75
C ARG A 21 -1.73 -10.61 9.43
N HIS A 22 -0.44 -10.27 9.43
CA HIS A 22 0.36 -10.22 8.20
C HIS A 22 0.40 -11.57 7.49
N ASP A 23 0.75 -12.64 8.21
CA ASP A 23 0.84 -14.01 7.65
C ASP A 23 -0.50 -14.48 7.08
N ALA A 24 -1.61 -14.12 7.74
CA ALA A 24 -2.95 -14.47 7.30
C ALA A 24 -3.32 -13.79 5.96
N ILE A 25 -2.90 -12.54 5.77
CA ILE A 25 -3.15 -11.81 4.51
C ILE A 25 -2.24 -12.31 3.39
N GLU A 26 -0.97 -12.56 3.67
CA GLU A 26 -0.05 -13.15 2.69
C GLU A 26 -0.55 -14.53 2.22
N THR A 27 -1.01 -15.37 3.14
CA THR A 27 -1.60 -16.67 2.79
C THR A 27 -2.88 -16.49 1.94
N ALA A 28 -3.74 -15.54 2.30
CA ALA A 28 -4.97 -15.27 1.55
C ALA A 28 -4.69 -14.72 0.14
N SER A 29 -3.67 -13.87 -0.02
CA SER A 29 -3.29 -13.31 -1.32
C SER A 29 -2.86 -14.39 -2.31
N GLN A 30 -2.12 -15.40 -1.82
CA GLN A 30 -1.69 -16.54 -2.63
C GLN A 30 -2.90 -17.35 -3.13
N ARG A 31 -3.91 -17.56 -2.28
CA ARG A 31 -5.13 -18.33 -2.60
C ARG A 31 -6.01 -17.66 -3.65
N ILE A 32 -5.95 -16.33 -3.77
CA ILE A 32 -6.69 -15.55 -4.77
C ILE A 32 -5.82 -15.11 -5.95
N HIS A 33 -4.56 -15.56 -5.99
CA HIS A 33 -3.57 -15.24 -7.02
C HIS A 33 -3.31 -13.74 -7.18
N PHE A 34 -3.34 -12.98 -6.08
CA PHE A 34 -2.92 -11.58 -6.05
C PHE A 34 -1.45 -11.49 -5.73
N ARG A 35 -0.78 -10.48 -6.32
CA ARG A 35 0.62 -10.21 -6.05
C ARG A 35 0.74 -9.56 -4.67
N PHE A 36 1.45 -10.22 -3.76
CA PHE A 36 1.81 -9.67 -2.47
C PHE A 36 3.12 -8.90 -2.57
N LEU A 37 3.11 -7.66 -2.08
CA LEU A 37 4.25 -6.75 -2.06
C LEU A 37 4.43 -6.30 -0.60
N ASN A 38 5.59 -6.59 -0.01
CA ASN A 38 5.89 -6.19 1.36
C ASN A 38 7.02 -5.16 1.37
N VAL A 39 6.77 -4.02 2.00
CA VAL A 39 7.72 -2.92 2.11
C VAL A 39 7.96 -2.65 3.59
N ALA A 40 9.21 -2.85 4.03
CA ALA A 40 9.63 -2.52 5.39
C ALA A 40 10.40 -1.20 5.38
N ILE A 41 9.83 -0.17 6.01
CA ILE A 41 10.46 1.14 6.17
C ILE A 41 11.28 1.14 7.44
N VAL A 42 12.61 1.27 7.31
CA VAL A 42 13.55 1.22 8.43
C VAL A 42 14.06 2.62 8.73
N GLY A 43 13.89 3.05 9.98
CA GLY A 43 14.45 4.28 10.53
C GLY A 43 14.24 5.55 9.70
N PRO A 44 13.04 5.84 9.16
CA PRO A 44 12.86 6.99 8.28
C PRO A 44 13.11 8.30 9.03
N SER A 45 13.85 9.20 8.39
CA SER A 45 14.17 10.53 8.93
C SER A 45 13.33 11.65 8.29
N SER A 46 12.79 11.40 7.09
CA SER A 46 11.98 12.33 6.31
C SER A 46 11.00 11.59 5.39
N ALA A 47 10.01 12.29 4.82
CA ALA A 47 9.11 11.71 3.83
C ALA A 47 9.84 11.25 2.55
N PRO A 48 10.78 12.01 1.97
CA PRO A 48 11.61 11.53 0.85
C PRO A 48 12.34 10.22 1.15
N ASP A 49 12.81 9.99 2.38
CA ASP A 49 13.45 8.71 2.73
C ASP A 49 12.47 7.54 2.67
N VAL A 50 11.23 7.75 3.13
CA VAL A 50 10.16 6.74 3.01
C VAL A 50 9.88 6.46 1.54
N LEU A 51 9.72 7.50 0.72
CA LEU A 51 9.46 7.37 -0.71
C LEU A 51 10.58 6.62 -1.44
N ARG A 52 11.85 6.89 -1.13
CA ARG A 52 13.00 6.14 -1.67
C ARG A 52 12.96 4.67 -1.27
N GLN A 53 12.68 4.36 0.00
CA GLN A 53 12.59 2.99 0.48
C GLN A 53 11.45 2.22 -0.20
N ILE A 54 10.29 2.87 -0.38
CA ILE A 54 9.17 2.29 -1.14
C ILE A 54 9.62 1.97 -2.57
N GLY A 55 10.18 2.95 -3.29
CA GLY A 55 10.57 2.73 -4.68
C GLY A 55 11.66 1.68 -4.85
N SER A 56 12.61 1.61 -3.92
CA SER A 56 13.63 0.56 -3.91
C SER A 56 13.03 -0.83 -3.64
N ALA A 57 12.11 -0.95 -2.67
CA ALA A 57 11.50 -2.24 -2.31
C ALA A 57 10.54 -2.76 -3.39
N LEU A 58 9.95 -1.84 -4.16
CA LEU A 58 9.03 -2.12 -5.25
C LEU A 58 9.71 -2.20 -6.63
N ASN A 59 11.04 -2.03 -6.67
CA ASN A 59 11.82 -2.01 -7.91
C ASN A 59 11.21 -1.04 -8.95
N PHE A 60 10.91 0.19 -8.54
CA PHE A 60 10.39 1.20 -9.45
C PHE A 60 11.40 1.58 -10.54
N PRO A 61 10.91 2.13 -11.67
CA PRO A 61 11.76 2.56 -12.77
C PRO A 61 12.81 3.61 -12.37
N ASN A 62 13.84 3.74 -13.20
CA ASN A 62 14.95 4.70 -12.99
C ASN A 62 14.51 6.18 -12.97
N TRP A 63 13.35 6.51 -13.54
CA TRP A 63 12.78 7.85 -13.54
C TRP A 63 12.06 8.20 -12.23
N TYR A 64 11.88 7.23 -11.32
CA TYR A 64 11.20 7.44 -10.04
C TYR A 64 11.93 8.48 -9.19
N GLY A 65 11.34 9.68 -9.09
CA GLY A 65 11.94 10.85 -8.43
C GLY A 65 11.82 10.88 -6.91
N ALA A 66 11.26 9.83 -6.28
CA ALA A 66 11.00 9.76 -4.83
C ALA A 66 10.23 10.97 -4.27
N ASN A 67 9.19 11.39 -4.99
CA ASN A 67 8.19 12.36 -4.57
C ASN A 67 6.78 11.73 -4.64
N PHE A 68 5.79 12.40 -4.07
CA PHE A 68 4.42 11.88 -3.96
C PHE A 68 3.75 11.64 -5.32
N ASP A 69 3.97 12.53 -6.28
CA ASP A 69 3.41 12.40 -7.63
C ASP A 69 4.01 11.18 -8.35
N ALA A 70 5.34 11.03 -8.31
CA ALA A 70 6.03 9.88 -8.88
C ALA A 70 5.61 8.56 -8.22
N LEU A 71 5.32 8.57 -6.91
CA LEU A 71 4.78 7.40 -6.21
C LEU A 71 3.38 7.05 -6.73
N CYS A 72 2.52 8.06 -6.87
CA CYS A 72 1.19 7.90 -7.42
C CYS A 72 1.26 7.30 -8.83
N ASP A 73 2.09 7.88 -9.70
CA ASP A 73 2.25 7.43 -11.09
C ASP A 73 2.73 5.98 -11.18
N CYS A 74 3.79 5.62 -10.44
CA CYS A 74 4.31 4.25 -10.43
C CYS A 74 3.28 3.23 -9.89
N LEU A 75 2.57 3.56 -8.81
CA LEU A 75 1.61 2.64 -8.21
C LEU A 75 0.31 2.55 -9.01
N ALA A 76 -0.13 3.63 -9.65
CA ALA A 76 -1.34 3.64 -10.46
C ALA A 76 -1.15 2.89 -11.79
N ASP A 77 0.07 2.81 -12.30
CA ASP A 77 0.41 2.12 -13.56
C ASP A 77 0.31 0.58 -13.44
N PRO A 78 -0.65 -0.07 -14.12
CA PRO A 78 -0.76 -1.52 -14.13
C PRO A 78 0.36 -2.27 -14.84
N ASP A 79 1.11 -1.59 -15.70
CA ASP A 79 2.16 -2.22 -16.50
C ASP A 79 3.50 -2.32 -15.73
N TRP A 80 3.70 -1.53 -14.67
CA TRP A 80 4.90 -1.65 -13.81
C TRP A 80 5.05 -3.04 -13.18
N GLN A 81 3.94 -3.61 -12.70
CA GLN A 81 3.87 -4.97 -12.16
C GLN A 81 2.57 -5.65 -12.63
N PRO A 82 2.59 -6.35 -13.77
CA PRO A 82 1.37 -6.99 -14.28
C PRO A 82 0.88 -8.11 -13.36
N ALA A 83 -0.33 -7.95 -12.82
CA ALA A 83 -1.02 -8.97 -12.02
C ALA A 83 -2.54 -8.79 -12.07
N LYS A 84 -3.29 -9.81 -11.66
CA LYS A 84 -4.77 -9.73 -11.54
C LYS A 84 -5.24 -8.78 -10.43
N GLY A 85 -4.35 -8.48 -9.48
CA GLY A 85 -4.61 -7.65 -8.32
C GLY A 85 -3.37 -7.63 -7.43
N HIS A 86 -3.28 -6.61 -6.59
CA HIS A 86 -2.13 -6.38 -5.72
C HIS A 86 -2.56 -6.19 -4.27
N ILE A 87 -1.68 -6.64 -3.38
CA ILE A 87 -1.73 -6.31 -1.96
C ILE A 87 -0.36 -5.77 -1.57
N LEU A 88 -0.33 -4.49 -1.23
CA LEU A 88 0.85 -3.78 -0.76
C LEU A 88 0.77 -3.62 0.76
N LEU A 89 1.63 -4.33 1.49
CA LEU A 89 1.82 -4.16 2.92
C LEU A 89 3.01 -3.22 3.16
N ILE A 90 2.80 -2.15 3.92
CA ILE A 90 3.83 -1.18 4.28
C ILE A 90 3.95 -1.11 5.80
N ASN A 91 5.14 -1.43 6.29
CA ASN A 91 5.48 -1.44 7.71
C ASN A 91 6.47 -0.32 8.04
N GLY A 92 6.44 0.19 9.28
CA GLY A 92 7.38 1.20 9.75
C GLY A 92 6.96 2.65 9.50
N LEU A 93 5.70 2.91 9.12
CA LEU A 93 5.20 4.27 8.88
C LEU A 93 4.93 5.03 10.18
N THR A 94 4.87 4.34 11.31
CA THR A 94 4.61 4.94 12.63
C THR A 94 5.61 6.07 12.97
N ARG A 95 6.87 5.95 12.54
CA ARG A 95 7.87 7.01 12.75
C ARG A 95 7.62 8.23 11.88
N LEU A 96 7.29 8.04 10.59
CA LEU A 96 6.92 9.14 9.70
C LEU A 96 5.70 9.90 10.25
N ARG A 97 4.65 9.18 10.68
CA ARG A 97 3.45 9.77 11.28
C ARG A 97 3.76 10.69 12.47
N ARG A 98 4.78 10.38 13.26
CA ARG A 98 5.20 11.21 14.40
C ARG A 98 6.08 12.39 14.01
N LEU A 99 7.01 12.17 13.06
CA LEU A 99 7.99 13.19 12.66
C LEU A 99 7.39 14.24 11.73
N ALA A 100 6.56 13.80 10.78
CA ALA A 100 5.98 14.62 9.72
C ALA A 100 4.51 14.18 9.48
N PRO A 101 3.58 14.58 10.35
CA PRO A 101 2.17 14.17 10.25
C PRO A 101 1.48 14.68 8.98
N GLU A 102 1.88 15.85 8.47
CA GLU A 102 1.35 16.41 7.21
C GLU A 102 1.79 15.58 6.01
N ASP A 103 3.08 15.26 5.91
CA ASP A 103 3.60 14.37 4.86
C ASP A 103 2.99 12.96 4.95
N PHE A 104 2.77 12.46 6.16
CA PHE A 104 2.08 11.18 6.36
C PHE A 104 0.64 11.26 5.84
N ALA A 105 -0.09 12.35 6.10
CA ALA A 105 -1.44 12.53 5.55
C ALA A 105 -1.41 12.56 4.02
N THR A 106 -0.49 13.32 3.41
CA THR A 106 -0.30 13.35 1.95
C THR A 106 0.01 11.96 1.40
N LEU A 107 0.83 11.16 2.07
CA LEU A 107 1.10 9.77 1.67
C LEU A 107 -0.17 8.91 1.66
N ILE A 108 -1.05 9.08 2.66
CA ILE A 108 -2.34 8.38 2.72
C ILE A 108 -3.26 8.82 1.58
N ASP A 109 -3.32 10.12 1.29
CA ASP A 109 -4.12 10.66 0.18
C ASP A 109 -3.65 10.09 -1.16
N VAL A 110 -2.32 9.99 -1.38
CA VAL A 110 -1.73 9.34 -2.55
C VAL A 110 -2.15 7.87 -2.64
N PHE A 111 -2.09 7.12 -1.53
CA PHE A 111 -2.53 5.72 -1.53
C PHE A 111 -4.01 5.57 -1.87
N GLN A 112 -4.87 6.46 -1.36
CA GLN A 112 -6.30 6.44 -1.69
C GLN A 112 -6.53 6.74 -3.19
N ALA A 113 -5.84 7.75 -3.73
CA ALA A 113 -5.91 8.08 -5.15
C ALA A 113 -5.48 6.92 -6.05
N VAL A 114 -4.40 6.23 -5.68
CA VAL A 114 -3.91 5.02 -6.37
C VAL A 114 -4.97 3.92 -6.36
N VAL A 115 -5.55 3.60 -5.19
CA VAL A 115 -6.59 2.57 -5.09
C VAL A 115 -7.77 2.92 -5.99
N ASP A 116 -8.23 4.16 -5.97
CA ASP A 116 -9.37 4.59 -6.78
C ASP A 116 -9.08 4.54 -8.29
N ALA A 117 -7.87 4.94 -8.71
CA ALA A 117 -7.44 4.84 -10.10
C ALA A 117 -7.40 3.36 -10.56
N ARG A 118 -6.81 2.49 -9.74
CA ARG A 118 -6.70 1.05 -9.96
C ARG A 118 -8.05 0.34 -10.02
N ARG A 119 -8.98 0.72 -9.15
CA ARG A 119 -10.36 0.19 -9.15
C ARG A 119 -11.07 0.53 -10.46
N LYS A 120 -10.95 1.76 -10.96
CA LYS A 120 -11.51 2.18 -12.27
C LYS A 120 -10.96 1.37 -13.44
N LEU A 121 -9.73 0.87 -13.32
CA LEU A 121 -9.07 0.02 -14.31
C LEU A 121 -9.38 -1.49 -14.11
N ASN A 122 -10.27 -1.86 -13.19
CA ASN A 122 -10.56 -3.25 -12.81
C ASN A 122 -9.32 -4.06 -12.36
N THR A 123 -8.31 -3.37 -11.81
CA THR A 123 -7.11 -4.00 -11.25
C THR A 123 -7.02 -3.70 -9.75
N PRO A 124 -7.70 -4.47 -8.88
CA PRO A 124 -7.82 -4.14 -7.45
C PRO A 124 -6.44 -3.99 -6.80
N PHE A 125 -6.27 -2.90 -6.05
CA PHE A 125 -5.02 -2.57 -5.36
C PHE A 125 -5.32 -2.33 -3.89
N TRP A 126 -4.92 -3.27 -3.03
CA TRP A 126 -5.11 -3.18 -1.58
C TRP A 126 -3.84 -2.62 -0.96
N ILE A 127 -3.95 -1.57 -0.16
CA ILE A 127 -2.81 -0.98 0.54
C ILE A 127 -3.05 -1.13 2.04
N LEU A 128 -2.12 -1.80 2.72
CA LEU A 128 -2.21 -2.16 4.13
C LEU A 128 -1.06 -1.47 4.86
N ILE A 129 -1.38 -0.71 5.89
CA ILE A 129 -0.39 0.08 6.65
C ILE A 129 -0.38 -0.33 8.13
N ASP A 130 0.78 -0.25 8.76
CA ASP A 130 0.97 -0.57 10.18
C ASP A 130 0.58 0.59 11.13
N ALA A 131 0.48 1.81 10.61
CA ALA A 131 0.18 3.01 11.37
C ALA A 131 -1.29 3.45 11.20
N PRO A 132 -2.01 3.79 12.28
CA PRO A 132 -3.36 4.31 12.17
C PRO A 132 -3.37 5.69 11.49
N ALA A 133 -4.31 5.90 10.57
CA ALA A 133 -4.49 7.13 9.83
C ALA A 133 -5.95 7.59 9.90
N ARG A 134 -6.18 8.91 9.82
CA ARG A 134 -7.54 9.47 9.83
C ARG A 134 -8.29 9.00 8.59
N GLY A 135 -9.54 8.56 8.76
CA GLY A 135 -10.37 8.09 7.65
C GLY A 135 -9.98 6.72 7.09
N ILE A 136 -8.95 6.07 7.65
CA ILE A 136 -8.52 4.74 7.24
C ILE A 136 -9.09 3.71 8.22
N PRO A 137 -10.01 2.83 7.76
CA PRO A 137 -10.56 1.78 8.61
C PRO A 137 -9.53 0.69 8.88
N THR A 138 -9.68 -0.01 10.01
CA THR A 138 -8.98 -1.28 10.22
C THR A 138 -9.56 -2.32 9.28
N LEU A 139 -8.71 -3.15 8.68
CA LEU A 139 -9.15 -4.24 7.81
C LEU A 139 -10.07 -5.16 8.62
N PRO A 140 -11.31 -5.44 8.20
CA PRO A 140 -12.21 -6.29 8.97
C PRO A 140 -11.66 -7.72 9.08
N GLU A 141 -11.97 -8.38 10.19
CA GLU A 141 -11.83 -9.83 10.34
C GLU A 141 -13.01 -10.45 9.59
N ALA A 142 -12.81 -10.73 8.30
CA ALA A 142 -13.80 -11.46 7.51
C ALA A 142 -13.93 -12.90 7.99
#